data_AF-A0A820CTQ8-F1
#
_entry.id   AF-A0A820CTQ8-F1
#
_cell.length_a   1.000
_cell.length_b   1.000
_cell.length_c   1.000
_cell.angle_alpha   90.00
_cell.angle_beta   90.00
_cell.angle_gamma   90.00
#
_symmetry.space_group_name_H-M   'P 1'
#
loop_
_entity.id
_entity.type
_entity.pdbx_description
1 polymer ?
#
loop_
_entity_poly.entity_id
_entity_poly.type
_entity_poly.pdbx_seq_one_letter_code
_entity_poly.pdbx_strand_id
1 'polypeptide(L)'
;MYDSGVITKDDYSMVYAGAPSSNKTRSAHGVAIYLDKHAASVWRESGTKWEAVSIIAVYSPINPNGNKQATEESNAFYAKLQQTVDKVPRGDMLLILGDFHARVGKQQNLTSKNVTGPHAVDKINENGKQLIDFCSHNELIVSNTFYQHKAVHQMTWKHPATKKWHMLDYTLVNKKFRSSVEDVRVFRNAAGAIGTDHHLVRTKLKFHLRWRKKAEKPQCLRLEINKMKDVDLKRDFQEQLSYKLDAIAAQKKPIKEKYDVFTEHVKALSGAIFHNKQNKSKKPKEWLTDEILSLVDEKGAAFVEWQNHSQTRMQRKYRNKYYQLRNLVNKKIRARRLEFWDEVSEEIEKAIKQHDPSTAYRMIRQLKGGRTNVDNIPIRNKQDDLLSESEDVMVRWSEYFCELLNVHSIIDPHIIQQIPIPSIPTIEQVRQDIPPSLSEVVGAIKQMKNRKAQGVDNISADVLKADGVPMAKWVHEIVCDVWNEEVIAEEWTTSILIRLYKSKGDRTVCGNYRGISLLAVTGKIFTRIILNRIQNLVDKQLLEQQAGFRRNKSTVDQIFTL
;
A
#
# COMPACT_ATOMS: atom_id res chain seq x y z
N MET A 1 3.76 29.03 14.93
CA MET A 1 3.06 27.75 14.66
C MET A 1 3.96 26.93 13.74
N TYR A 2 4.25 25.66 14.05
CA TYR A 2 5.07 24.80 13.18
C TYR A 2 4.17 24.17 12.10
N ASP A 3 4.66 24.04 10.87
CA ASP A 3 4.03 23.24 9.84
C ASP A 3 4.38 21.76 10.07
N SER A 4 3.38 20.90 10.03
CA SER A 4 3.53 19.46 10.27
C SER A 4 2.63 18.68 9.34
N GLY A 5 3.10 17.51 8.89
CA GLY A 5 2.33 16.69 7.99
C GLY A 5 2.94 15.32 7.73
N VAL A 6 2.27 14.56 6.86
CA VAL A 6 2.71 13.22 6.45
C VAL A 6 2.82 13.18 4.93
N ILE A 7 4.00 12.84 4.43
CA ILE A 7 4.26 12.61 3.01
C ILE A 7 4.49 11.12 2.80
N THR A 8 3.63 10.47 2.01
CA THR A 8 3.78 9.05 1.69
C THR A 8 4.32 8.89 0.27
N LYS A 9 5.41 8.11 0.12
CA LYS A 9 6.01 7.69 -1.16
C LYS A 9 6.06 6.14 -1.23
N ASP A 10 6.42 5.58 -2.39
CA ASP A 10 6.44 4.12 -2.64
C ASP A 10 7.20 3.29 -1.59
N ASP A 11 8.31 3.85 -1.10
CA ASP A 11 9.26 3.12 -0.27
C ASP A 11 9.24 3.56 1.19
N TYR A 12 8.67 4.72 1.49
CA TYR A 12 8.62 5.27 2.83
C TYR A 12 7.48 6.26 3.03
N SER A 13 7.01 6.36 4.27
CA SER A 13 6.23 7.48 4.78
C SER A 13 7.11 8.38 5.62
N MET A 14 7.03 9.69 5.41
CA MET A 14 7.74 10.69 6.16
C MET A 14 6.75 11.52 6.97
N VAL A 15 6.87 11.45 8.29
CA VAL A 15 6.17 12.33 9.24
C VAL A 15 7.12 13.47 9.54
N TYR A 16 6.68 14.72 9.38
CA TYR A 16 7.55 15.88 9.59
C TYR A 16 6.88 16.97 10.43
N ALA A 17 7.71 17.75 11.11
CA ALA A 17 7.31 18.96 11.82
C ALA A 17 8.45 19.98 11.75
N GLY A 18 8.17 21.23 11.37
CA GLY A 18 9.20 22.26 11.20
C GLY A 18 8.64 23.65 10.95
N ALA A 19 9.51 24.62 10.70
CA ALA A 19 9.06 26.00 10.46
C ALA A 19 8.13 26.09 9.23
N PRO A 20 7.12 26.98 9.25
CA PRO A 20 6.22 27.19 8.12
C PRO A 20 6.93 27.48 6.81
N SER A 21 6.35 27.00 5.71
CA SER A 21 6.85 27.23 4.34
C SER A 21 6.98 28.71 3.97
N SER A 22 6.24 29.60 4.64
CA SER A 22 6.31 31.07 4.48
C SER A 22 7.53 31.71 5.15
N ASN A 23 8.17 31.04 6.12
CA ASN A 23 9.36 31.51 6.85
C ASN A 23 10.59 30.63 6.57
N LYS A 24 10.89 30.40 5.28
CA LYS A 24 12.11 29.67 4.85
C LYS A 24 13.35 30.55 5.00
N THR A 25 13.79 30.78 6.23
CA THR A 25 15.13 31.32 6.51
C THR A 25 16.14 30.18 6.67
N ARG A 26 17.44 30.47 6.57
CA ARG A 26 18.52 29.51 6.90
C ARG A 26 18.50 29.02 8.37
N SER A 27 17.73 29.68 9.24
CA SER A 27 17.56 29.37 10.67
C SER A 27 16.29 28.57 10.99
N ALA A 28 15.52 28.16 9.96
CA ALA A 28 14.34 27.33 10.14
C ALA A 28 14.71 25.89 10.56
N HIS A 29 14.26 25.46 11.73
CA HIS A 29 14.47 24.10 12.24
C HIS A 29 13.28 23.18 11.93
N GLY A 30 13.56 21.88 11.82
CA GLY A 30 12.54 20.85 11.65
C GLY A 30 13.08 19.44 11.87
N VAL A 31 12.18 18.53 12.16
CA VAL A 31 12.45 17.10 12.36
C VAL A 31 11.58 16.28 11.40
N ALA A 32 12.09 15.11 11.00
CA ALA A 32 11.35 14.17 10.18
C ALA A 32 11.64 12.73 10.60
N ILE A 33 10.59 11.91 10.65
CA ILE A 33 10.65 10.47 10.87
C ILE A 33 10.33 9.79 9.56
N TYR A 34 11.27 8.98 9.06
CA TYR A 34 11.08 8.15 7.88
C TYR A 34 10.74 6.73 8.31
N LEU A 35 9.60 6.24 7.85
CA LEU A 35 9.09 4.90 8.09
C LEU A 35 9.14 4.14 6.77
N ASP A 36 9.75 2.95 6.74
CA ASP A 36 9.64 2.10 5.55
C ASP A 36 8.20 1.65 5.31
N LYS A 37 7.93 1.00 4.18
CA LYS A 37 6.57 0.53 3.84
C LYS A 37 5.94 -0.39 4.90
N HIS A 38 6.74 -1.22 5.57
CA HIS A 38 6.23 -2.13 6.60
C HIS A 38 5.86 -1.34 7.86
N ALA A 39 6.77 -0.51 8.36
CA ALA A 39 6.53 0.36 9.50
C ALA A 39 5.36 1.32 9.24
N ALA A 40 5.28 1.92 8.05
CA ALA A 40 4.20 2.83 7.66
C ALA A 40 2.82 2.15 7.64
N SER A 41 2.75 0.85 7.32
CA SER A 41 1.47 0.13 7.30
C SER A 41 0.85 -0.04 8.69
N VAL A 42 1.70 -0.13 9.71
CA VAL A 42 1.31 -0.33 11.11
C VAL A 42 1.36 0.96 11.94
N TRP A 43 2.05 1.99 11.46
CA TRP A 43 2.11 3.28 12.14
C TRP A 43 0.75 3.96 12.22
N ARG A 44 0.46 4.56 13.36
CA ARG A 44 -0.73 5.36 13.64
C ARG A 44 -0.32 6.55 14.49
N GLU A 45 -0.98 7.68 14.27
CA GLU A 45 -0.90 8.82 15.19
C GLU A 45 -1.55 8.41 16.52
N SER A 46 -0.95 8.80 17.65
CA SER A 46 -1.19 8.25 19.00
C SER A 46 -2.68 8.12 19.36
N GLY A 47 -3.09 6.97 19.94
CA GLY A 47 -4.45 6.80 20.49
C GLY A 47 -5.05 5.38 20.47
N THR A 48 -4.32 4.34 20.02
CA THR A 48 -4.87 2.97 19.94
C THR A 48 -4.27 2.02 20.97
N LYS A 49 -5.13 1.18 21.55
CA LYS A 49 -4.98 0.41 22.80
C LYS A 49 -4.18 -0.92 22.65
N TRP A 50 -3.00 -0.87 22.04
CA TRP A 50 -2.12 -2.06 21.85
C TRP A 50 -0.72 -1.78 22.41
N GLU A 51 0.04 -2.82 22.79
CA GLU A 51 1.46 -2.69 23.17
C GLU A 51 2.25 -2.10 21.98
N ALA A 52 2.42 -0.77 21.97
CA ALA A 52 2.97 -0.03 20.84
C ALA A 52 4.37 0.53 21.15
N VAL A 53 5.12 0.79 20.08
CA VAL A 53 6.37 1.56 20.15
C VAL A 53 6.02 3.00 19.80
N SER A 54 6.24 3.91 20.75
CA SER A 54 6.03 5.34 20.57
C SER A 54 7.36 6.02 20.28
N ILE A 55 7.48 6.71 19.13
CA ILE A 55 8.73 7.34 18.69
C ILE A 55 8.56 8.86 18.67
N ILE A 56 9.44 9.57 19.36
CA ILE A 56 9.54 11.03 19.36
C ILE A 56 10.88 11.41 18.73
N ALA A 57 10.85 12.24 17.68
CA ALA A 57 12.05 12.84 17.10
C ALA A 57 12.24 14.26 17.63
N VAL A 58 13.45 14.60 18.05
CA VAL A 58 13.77 15.90 18.66
C VAL A 58 14.97 16.58 18.02
N TYR A 59 14.97 17.91 18.11
CA TYR A 59 16.12 18.76 17.84
C TYR A 59 16.12 19.86 18.90
N SER A 60 17.03 19.75 19.87
CA SER A 60 17.12 20.64 21.03
C SER A 60 17.83 21.95 20.67
N PRO A 61 17.48 23.10 21.26
CA PRO A 61 18.24 24.34 21.06
C PRO A 61 19.67 24.26 21.64
N ILE A 62 20.57 25.06 21.09
CA ILE A 62 21.93 25.21 21.61
C ILE A 62 21.87 26.13 22.84
N ASN A 63 22.33 25.65 24.00
CA ASN A 63 22.36 26.43 25.23
C ASN A 63 23.81 26.71 25.69
N PRO A 64 24.45 27.78 25.18
CA PRO A 64 25.76 28.19 25.65
C PRO A 64 25.65 28.78 27.07
N ASN A 65 26.57 28.39 27.95
CA ASN A 65 26.61 28.86 29.34
C ASN A 65 26.53 30.40 29.43
N GLY A 66 25.66 30.91 30.31
CA GLY A 66 25.51 32.34 30.58
C GLY A 66 24.59 33.10 29.64
N ASN A 67 23.96 32.44 28.65
CA ASN A 67 22.98 33.06 27.77
C ASN A 67 21.55 32.84 28.30
N LYS A 68 20.92 33.91 28.80
CA LYS A 68 19.55 33.86 29.35
C LYS A 68 18.51 33.44 28.31
N GLN A 69 18.56 34.01 27.11
CA GLN A 69 17.61 33.69 26.04
C GLN A 69 17.69 32.22 25.63
N ALA A 70 18.90 31.69 25.48
CA ALA A 70 19.09 30.27 25.14
C ALA A 70 18.62 29.34 26.27
N THR A 71 18.72 29.78 27.52
CA THR A 71 18.20 29.03 28.67
C THR A 71 16.67 28.98 28.65
N GLU A 72 16.00 30.10 28.34
CA GLU A 72 14.55 30.16 28.21
C GLU A 72 14.05 29.28 27.05
N GLU A 73 14.73 29.30 25.91
CA GLU A 73 14.43 28.43 24.76
C GLU A 73 14.59 26.94 25.13
N SER A 74 15.64 26.59 25.88
CA SER A 74 15.85 25.22 26.36
C SER A 74 14.75 24.78 27.32
N ASN A 75 14.34 25.65 28.25
CA ASN A 75 13.25 25.36 29.18
C ASN A 75 11.92 25.14 28.44
N ALA A 76 11.62 25.98 27.45
CA ALA A 76 10.44 25.83 26.61
C ALA A 76 10.46 24.53 25.80
N PHE A 77 11.64 24.12 25.31
CA PHE A 77 11.84 22.83 24.64
C PHE A 77 11.51 21.65 25.56
N TYR A 78 12.09 21.60 26.76
CA TYR A 78 11.84 20.50 27.71
C TYR A 78 10.40 20.49 28.22
N ALA A 79 9.76 21.65 28.41
CA ALA A 79 8.34 21.72 28.76
C ALA A 79 7.45 21.11 27.66
N LYS A 80 7.73 21.42 26.39
CA LYS A 80 7.00 20.84 25.25
C LYS A 80 7.29 19.34 25.08
N LEU A 81 8.53 18.93 25.31
CA LEU A 81 8.91 17.52 25.29
C LEU A 81 8.17 16.74 26.38
N GLN A 82 8.07 17.29 27.60
CA GLN A 82 7.30 16.70 28.69
C GLN A 82 5.83 16.53 28.31
N GLN A 83 5.17 17.59 27.81
CA GLN A 83 3.79 17.50 27.33
C GLN A 83 3.58 16.45 26.24
N THR A 84 4.61 16.16 25.44
CA THR A 84 4.56 15.13 24.40
C THR A 84 4.72 13.73 25.00
N VAL A 85 5.62 13.58 25.97
CA VAL A 85 5.81 12.33 26.72
C VAL A 85 4.58 11.99 27.55
N ASP A 86 3.92 12.97 28.17
CA ASP A 86 2.72 12.76 28.98
C ASP A 86 1.53 12.19 28.18
N LYS A 87 1.52 12.42 26.85
CA LYS A 87 0.51 11.87 25.93
C LYS A 87 0.79 10.42 25.52
N VAL A 88 1.98 9.89 25.82
CA VAL A 88 2.37 8.54 25.46
C VAL A 88 1.71 7.53 26.41
N PRO A 89 1.04 6.49 25.90
CA PRO A 89 0.47 5.44 26.75
C PRO A 89 1.54 4.80 27.64
N ARG A 90 1.27 4.65 28.95
CA ARG A 90 2.23 4.07 29.90
C ARG A 90 2.68 2.64 29.56
N GLY A 91 1.89 1.89 28.80
CA GLY A 91 2.23 0.54 28.33
C GLY A 91 3.33 0.53 27.26
N ASP A 92 3.44 1.60 26.47
CA ASP A 92 4.28 1.66 25.28
C ASP A 92 5.77 1.67 25.60
N MET A 93 6.56 1.18 24.64
CA MET A 93 8.00 1.44 24.57
C MET A 93 8.23 2.82 23.95
N LEU A 94 8.59 3.79 24.78
CA LEU A 94 8.95 5.13 24.34
C LEU A 94 10.40 5.18 23.87
N LEU A 95 10.60 5.68 22.65
CA LEU A 95 11.89 6.00 22.07
C LEU A 95 11.94 7.49 21.74
N ILE A 96 12.91 8.21 22.31
CA ILE A 96 13.18 9.60 21.97
C ILE A 96 14.53 9.67 21.26
N LEU A 97 14.52 10.14 20.03
CA LEU A 97 15.68 10.13 19.12
C LEU A 97 15.99 11.53 18.65
N GLY A 98 17.26 11.91 18.63
CA GLY A 98 17.66 13.15 17.97
C GLY A 98 18.90 13.79 18.54
N ASP A 99 19.12 15.03 18.11
CA ASP A 99 20.20 15.89 18.58
C ASP A 99 19.72 16.69 19.80
N PHE A 100 20.37 16.46 20.94
CA PHE A 100 20.05 17.14 22.18
C PHE A 100 20.98 18.32 22.47
N HIS A 101 22.04 18.51 21.67
CA HIS A 101 23.15 19.41 21.99
C HIS A 101 23.69 19.23 23.43
N ALA A 102 23.53 18.03 23.98
CA ALA A 102 23.79 17.71 25.36
C ALA A 102 25.07 16.87 25.47
N ARG A 103 25.86 17.12 26.50
CA ARG A 103 26.98 16.27 26.91
C ARG A 103 26.66 15.78 28.31
N VAL A 104 26.42 14.49 28.45
CA VAL A 104 25.81 13.94 29.68
C VAL A 104 26.81 13.55 30.78
N GLY A 105 28.12 13.59 30.54
CA GLY A 105 29.09 13.25 31.59
C GLY A 105 29.22 11.75 31.87
N LYS A 106 30.35 11.33 32.45
CA LYS A 106 30.52 10.02 33.07
C LYS A 106 29.70 9.90 34.36
N GLN A 107 29.17 8.71 34.63
CA GLN A 107 28.31 8.40 35.79
C GLN A 107 28.92 8.79 37.15
N GLN A 108 30.25 8.72 37.29
CA GLN A 108 30.97 9.09 38.51
C GLN A 108 30.79 10.57 38.92
N ASN A 109 30.30 11.42 38.01
CA ASN A 109 30.10 12.85 38.22
C ASN A 109 28.62 13.25 38.37
N LEU A 110 27.70 12.29 38.56
CA LEU A 110 26.25 12.51 38.54
C LEU A 110 25.57 12.11 39.85
N THR A 111 24.58 12.90 40.25
CA THR A 111 23.69 12.63 41.39
C THR A 111 22.69 11.50 41.10
N SER A 112 22.20 11.39 39.86
CA SER A 112 21.20 10.40 39.44
C SER A 112 21.82 9.12 38.91
N LYS A 113 22.09 8.16 39.81
CA LYS A 113 22.60 6.82 39.44
C LYS A 113 21.54 6.10 38.57
N ASN A 114 21.97 5.52 37.44
CA ASN A 114 21.19 4.67 36.49
C ASN A 114 20.54 5.36 35.27
N VAL A 115 20.70 6.67 35.06
CA VAL A 115 20.25 7.35 33.82
C VAL A 115 21.27 7.17 32.69
N THR A 116 22.55 7.37 33.00
CA THR A 116 23.68 7.14 32.10
C THR A 116 24.43 5.88 32.49
N GLY A 117 25.04 5.25 31.51
CA GLY A 117 25.83 4.04 31.64
C GLY A 117 27.33 4.31 31.79
N PRO A 118 28.13 3.23 31.97
CA PRO A 118 29.55 3.31 32.29
C PRO A 118 30.42 3.82 31.14
N HIS A 119 29.89 3.87 29.91
CA HIS A 119 30.66 4.19 28.69
C HIS A 119 30.41 5.60 28.16
N ALA A 120 29.88 6.51 28.97
CA ALA A 120 29.82 7.93 28.61
C ALA A 120 31.23 8.55 28.49
N VAL A 121 31.42 9.49 27.56
CA VAL A 121 32.75 9.93 27.11
C VAL A 121 33.02 11.43 27.27
N ASP A 122 31.99 12.27 27.42
CA ASP A 122 32.13 13.74 27.51
C ASP A 122 32.07 14.26 28.94
N LYS A 123 32.46 15.54 29.14
CA LYS A 123 32.16 16.30 30.37
C LYS A 123 30.74 16.87 30.30
N ILE A 124 30.06 16.93 31.44
CA ILE A 124 28.69 17.44 31.49
C ILE A 124 28.61 18.94 31.12
N ASN A 125 27.62 19.33 30.32
CA ASN A 125 27.24 20.73 30.06
C ASN A 125 25.83 21.03 30.61
N GLU A 126 25.35 22.27 30.51
CA GLU A 126 24.02 22.66 31.03
C GLU A 126 22.87 21.86 30.38
N ASN A 127 22.89 21.69 29.05
CA ASN A 127 21.94 20.80 28.36
C ASN A 127 22.04 19.34 28.84
N GLY A 128 23.24 18.89 29.20
CA GLY A 128 23.48 17.58 29.79
C GLY A 128 22.80 17.41 31.13
N LYS A 129 22.83 18.42 32.01
CA LYS A 129 22.13 18.42 33.30
C LYS A 129 20.62 18.33 33.08
N GLN A 130 20.07 19.21 32.25
CA GLN A 130 18.63 19.21 31.94
C GLN A 130 18.17 17.89 31.33
N LEU A 131 18.96 17.30 30.43
CA LEU A 131 18.66 16.00 29.85
C LEU A 131 18.64 14.89 30.90
N ILE A 132 19.58 14.89 31.84
CA ILE A 132 19.67 13.88 32.90
C ILE A 132 18.51 14.03 33.88
N ASP A 133 18.17 15.26 34.26
CA ASP A 133 17.03 15.54 35.13
C ASP A 133 15.71 15.10 34.48
N PHE A 134 15.53 15.45 33.20
CA PHE A 134 14.39 15.01 32.39
C PHE A 134 14.30 13.48 32.30
N CYS A 135 15.41 12.81 32.03
CA CYS A 135 15.44 11.35 31.96
C CYS A 135 15.16 10.71 33.33
N SER A 136 15.69 11.28 34.40
CA SER A 136 15.47 10.80 35.77
C SER A 136 14.00 10.92 36.16
N HIS A 137 13.34 12.02 35.80
CA HIS A 137 11.93 12.27 36.10
C HIS A 137 10.99 11.31 35.35
N ASN A 138 11.32 10.97 34.10
CA ASN A 138 10.49 10.15 33.22
C ASN A 138 10.90 8.67 33.15
N GLU A 139 11.76 8.21 34.07
CA GLU A 139 12.33 6.85 34.09
C GLU A 139 12.93 6.43 32.73
N LEU A 140 13.66 7.34 32.07
CA LEU A 140 14.36 7.10 30.81
C LEU A 140 15.85 6.84 31.05
N ILE A 141 16.47 6.13 30.11
CA ILE A 141 17.91 5.89 30.10
C ILE A 141 18.54 6.44 28.81
N VAL A 142 19.77 6.93 28.91
CA VAL A 142 20.57 7.39 27.75
C VAL A 142 21.29 6.19 27.13
N SER A 143 20.61 5.50 26.21
CA SER A 143 21.01 4.17 25.73
C SER A 143 22.43 4.11 25.16
N ASN A 144 22.88 5.16 24.46
CA ASN A 144 24.22 5.27 23.87
C ASN A 144 25.36 5.03 24.88
N THR A 145 25.12 5.33 26.16
CA THR A 145 26.15 5.29 27.21
C THR A 145 26.32 3.92 27.87
N PHE A 146 25.49 2.93 27.52
CA PHE A 146 25.51 1.60 28.12
C PHE A 146 26.24 0.53 27.31
N TYR A 147 26.61 0.81 26.06
CA TYR A 147 27.28 -0.15 25.19
C TYR A 147 28.75 0.23 25.00
N GLN A 148 29.63 -0.75 25.19
CA GLN A 148 31.06 -0.56 25.00
C GLN A 148 31.39 -0.55 23.51
N HIS A 149 31.92 0.58 23.04
CA HIS A 149 32.37 0.76 21.66
C HIS A 149 33.69 1.52 21.64
N LYS A 150 34.45 1.41 20.54
CA LYS A 150 35.60 2.30 20.29
C LYS A 150 35.08 3.74 20.19
N ALA A 151 35.85 4.74 20.64
CA ALA A 151 35.43 6.15 20.62
C ALA A 151 34.91 6.62 19.25
N VAL A 152 35.52 6.15 18.15
CA VAL A 152 35.08 6.44 16.78
C VAL A 152 33.66 5.98 16.43
N HIS A 153 33.09 5.05 17.21
CA HIS A 153 31.74 4.52 17.07
C HIS A 153 30.76 5.06 18.13
N GLN A 154 31.21 6.03 18.93
CA GLN A 154 30.41 6.72 19.96
C GLN A 154 30.20 8.20 19.63
N MET A 155 31.18 8.84 18.98
CA MET A 155 31.16 10.28 18.73
C MET A 155 30.31 10.64 17.51
N THR A 156 29.42 11.62 17.66
CA THR A 156 28.45 11.99 16.64
C THR A 156 28.81 13.29 15.92
N TRP A 157 29.51 14.23 16.56
CA TRP A 157 29.83 15.52 15.95
C TRP A 157 31.26 15.99 16.26
N LYS A 158 31.87 16.73 15.33
CA LYS A 158 33.23 17.31 15.49
C LYS A 158 33.16 18.83 15.51
N HIS A 159 33.64 19.42 16.60
CA HIS A 159 33.67 20.87 16.74
C HIS A 159 34.56 21.53 15.67
N PRO A 160 34.07 22.56 14.95
CA PRO A 160 34.76 23.12 13.80
C PRO A 160 36.07 23.84 14.18
N ALA A 161 36.11 24.57 15.30
CA ALA A 161 37.32 25.24 15.77
C ALA A 161 38.28 24.29 16.50
N THR A 162 37.84 23.70 17.61
CA THR A 162 38.71 22.88 18.50
C THR A 162 39.07 21.50 17.94
N LYS A 163 38.38 21.05 16.87
CA LYS A 163 38.53 19.71 16.26
C LYS A 163 38.27 18.54 17.22
N LYS A 164 37.68 18.79 18.40
CA LYS A 164 37.29 17.78 19.36
C LYS A 164 35.97 17.12 18.96
N TRP A 165 35.86 15.83 19.23
CA TRP A 165 34.67 15.05 18.98
C TRP A 165 33.78 15.02 20.22
N HIS A 166 32.46 15.07 20.00
CA HIS A 166 31.43 15.05 21.03
C HIS A 166 30.30 14.09 20.66
N MET A 167 29.65 13.53 21.67
CA MET A 167 28.39 12.81 21.54
C MET A 167 27.25 13.78 21.85
N LEU A 168 26.47 14.14 20.84
CA LEU A 168 25.33 15.08 20.97
C LEU A 168 23.98 14.42 20.61
N ASP A 169 24.03 13.37 19.77
CA ASP A 169 22.86 12.65 19.29
C ASP A 169 22.61 11.40 20.15
N TYR A 170 21.42 11.31 20.76
CA TYR A 170 21.08 10.25 21.71
C TYR A 170 19.82 9.49 21.33
N THR A 171 19.76 8.24 21.80
CA THR A 171 18.55 7.44 21.87
C THR A 171 18.16 7.22 23.33
N LEU A 172 17.03 7.80 23.73
CA LEU A 172 16.44 7.59 25.05
C LEU A 172 15.38 6.50 24.96
N VAL A 173 15.33 5.62 25.96
CA VAL A 173 14.30 4.59 26.07
C VAL A 173 13.80 4.50 27.52
N ASN A 174 12.55 4.06 27.75
CA ASN A 174 12.12 3.75 29.12
C ASN A 174 13.02 2.69 29.74
N LYS A 175 13.34 2.89 31.01
CA LYS A 175 14.16 1.99 31.83
C LYS A 175 13.61 0.55 31.84
N LYS A 176 12.28 0.38 31.88
CA LYS A 176 11.62 -0.95 31.80
C LYS A 176 11.95 -1.72 30.52
N PHE A 177 12.26 -1.02 29.43
CA PHE A 177 12.55 -1.60 28.11
C PHE A 177 14.04 -1.59 27.76
N ARG A 178 14.92 -1.29 28.72
CA ARG A 178 16.38 -1.32 28.55
C ARG A 178 16.86 -2.60 27.85
N SER A 179 16.37 -3.76 28.29
CA SER A 179 16.79 -5.08 27.77
C SER A 179 16.34 -5.32 26.32
N SER A 180 15.41 -4.52 25.81
CA SER A 180 14.98 -4.57 24.41
C SER A 180 15.93 -3.82 23.47
N VAL A 181 16.80 -2.96 23.99
CA VAL A 181 17.86 -2.33 23.20
C VAL A 181 19.04 -3.30 23.14
N GLU A 182 19.43 -3.71 21.93
CA GLU A 182 20.55 -4.64 21.73
C GLU A 182 21.87 -3.92 21.52
N ASP A 183 21.84 -2.78 20.81
CA ASP A 183 23.04 -2.02 20.48
C ASP A 183 22.68 -0.57 20.09
N VAL A 184 23.56 0.38 20.43
CA VAL A 184 23.52 1.76 19.92
C VAL A 184 24.91 2.13 19.42
N ARG A 185 25.04 2.35 18.11
CA ARG A 185 26.35 2.53 17.46
C ARG A 185 26.34 3.62 16.40
N VAL A 186 27.44 4.35 16.29
CA VAL A 186 27.65 5.41 15.30
C VAL A 186 28.31 4.90 14.01
N PHE A 187 27.78 5.33 12.86
CA PHE A 187 28.21 4.99 11.50
C PHE A 187 28.83 6.20 10.78
N ARG A 188 30.16 6.28 10.83
CA ARG A 188 30.95 7.38 10.24
C ARG A 188 30.86 7.44 8.71
N ASN A 189 30.82 6.28 8.05
CA ASN A 189 30.79 6.20 6.59
C ASN A 189 29.52 6.85 6.01
N ALA A 190 28.39 6.64 6.68
CA ALA A 190 27.10 7.20 6.27
C ALA A 190 27.11 8.74 6.24
N ALA A 191 27.83 9.39 7.16
CA ALA A 191 27.94 10.84 7.19
C ALA A 191 28.62 11.40 5.93
N GLY A 192 29.68 10.74 5.47
CA GLY A 192 30.38 11.09 4.23
C GLY A 192 29.53 10.85 2.99
N ALA A 193 28.78 9.74 2.98
CA ALA A 193 27.84 9.39 1.94
C ALA A 193 26.67 10.38 1.83
N ILE A 194 26.18 10.92 2.96
CA ILE A 194 25.04 11.85 3.00
C ILE A 194 25.51 13.31 2.87
N GLY A 195 26.70 13.64 3.37
CA GLY A 195 27.27 15.00 3.39
C GLY A 195 26.84 15.85 4.58
N THR A 196 26.62 15.23 5.74
CA THR A 196 26.33 15.89 7.03
C THR A 196 27.58 15.98 7.90
N ASP A 197 27.64 16.96 8.81
CA ASP A 197 28.67 17.11 9.84
C ASP A 197 28.38 16.29 11.12
N HIS A 198 27.20 15.69 11.22
CA HIS A 198 26.85 14.68 12.22
C HIS A 198 27.02 13.26 11.66
N HIS A 199 27.43 12.32 12.49
CA HIS A 199 27.44 10.91 12.17
C HIS A 199 26.09 10.26 12.48
N LEU A 200 25.68 9.33 11.62
CA LEU A 200 24.44 8.57 11.80
C LEU A 200 24.54 7.67 13.05
N VAL A 201 23.56 7.80 13.96
CA VAL A 201 23.37 6.88 15.09
C VAL A 201 22.38 5.79 14.70
N ARG A 202 22.74 4.52 14.94
CA ARG A 202 21.86 3.37 14.72
C ARG A 202 21.56 2.70 16.06
N THR A 203 20.27 2.55 16.35
CA THR A 203 19.77 1.78 17.50
C THR A 203 19.18 0.47 17.00
N LYS A 204 19.65 -0.66 17.53
CA LYS A 204 19.14 -2.00 17.27
C LYS A 204 18.20 -2.40 18.40
N LEU A 205 16.97 -2.76 18.06
CA LEU A 205 15.90 -3.10 19.00
C LEU A 205 15.43 -4.54 18.78
N LYS A 206 15.07 -5.21 19.87
CA LYS A 206 14.41 -6.51 19.88
C LYS A 206 13.03 -6.36 20.52
N PHE A 207 12.00 -6.77 19.79
CA PHE A 207 10.63 -6.79 20.27
C PHE A 207 9.97 -8.14 20.00
N HIS A 208 9.04 -8.54 20.87
CA HIS A 208 8.21 -9.74 20.70
C HIS A 208 6.80 -9.28 20.33
N LEU A 209 6.55 -9.05 19.03
CA LEU A 209 5.21 -8.71 18.56
C LEU A 209 4.36 -9.97 18.47
N ARG A 210 3.13 -9.95 19.00
CA ARG A 210 2.13 -10.98 18.69
C ARG A 210 1.75 -10.83 17.22
N TRP A 211 2.24 -11.74 16.39
CA TRP A 211 2.02 -11.67 14.95
C TRP A 211 0.58 -12.09 14.62
N ARG A 212 -0.19 -11.23 13.94
CA ARG A 212 -1.46 -11.62 13.34
C ARG A 212 -1.16 -12.63 12.23
N LYS A 213 -1.67 -13.86 12.33
CA LYS A 213 -1.70 -14.78 11.18
C LYS A 213 -2.44 -14.06 10.05
N LYS A 214 -1.76 -13.81 8.93
CA LYS A 214 -2.47 -13.43 7.71
C LYS A 214 -3.42 -14.57 7.40
N ALA A 215 -4.71 -14.29 7.27
CA ALA A 215 -5.63 -15.21 6.62
C ALA A 215 -4.99 -15.61 5.28
N GLU A 216 -4.91 -16.92 5.02
CA GLU A 216 -4.47 -17.41 3.72
C GLU A 216 -5.39 -16.79 2.67
N LYS A 217 -4.85 -15.88 1.86
CA LYS A 217 -5.63 -15.35 0.74
C LYS A 217 -5.80 -16.52 -0.23
N PRO A 218 -7.02 -16.93 -0.61
CA PRO A 218 -7.20 -17.93 -1.64
C PRO A 218 -6.42 -17.47 -2.87
N GLN A 219 -5.59 -18.36 -3.41
CA GLN A 219 -4.63 -18.04 -4.45
C GLN A 219 -5.37 -17.82 -5.76
N CYS A 220 -5.85 -16.60 -6.01
CA CYS A 220 -6.35 -16.22 -7.32
C CYS A 220 -5.15 -16.19 -8.28
N LEU A 221 -5.03 -17.21 -9.13
CA LEU A 221 -3.96 -17.34 -10.10
C LEU A 221 -4.04 -16.15 -11.06
N ARG A 222 -3.04 -15.27 -10.97
CA ARG A 222 -2.96 -14.12 -11.87
C ARG A 222 -2.50 -14.59 -13.26
N LEU A 223 -3.46 -14.71 -14.17
CA LEU A 223 -3.20 -15.10 -15.56
C LEU A 223 -2.64 -13.91 -16.37
N GLU A 224 -1.69 -14.17 -17.26
CA GLU A 224 -1.18 -13.19 -18.21
C GLU A 224 -2.02 -13.21 -19.49
N ILE A 225 -2.95 -12.26 -19.60
CA ILE A 225 -3.85 -12.13 -20.74
C ILE A 225 -3.10 -11.99 -22.08
N ASN A 226 -1.87 -11.45 -22.08
CA ASN A 226 -1.06 -11.35 -23.29
C ASN A 226 -0.62 -12.72 -23.83
N LYS A 227 -0.40 -13.71 -22.95
CA LYS A 227 -0.09 -15.09 -23.38
C LYS A 227 -1.28 -15.75 -24.09
N MET A 228 -2.50 -15.32 -23.80
CA MET A 228 -3.70 -15.82 -24.49
C MET A 228 -3.83 -15.30 -25.93
N LYS A 229 -2.98 -14.35 -26.35
CA LYS A 229 -2.87 -13.89 -27.74
C LYS A 229 -1.83 -14.67 -28.54
N ASP A 230 -0.95 -15.40 -27.86
CA ASP A 230 0.05 -16.26 -28.49
C ASP A 230 -0.65 -17.44 -29.16
N VAL A 231 -0.37 -17.65 -30.44
CA VAL A 231 -1.09 -18.64 -31.26
C VAL A 231 -0.77 -20.06 -30.80
N ASP A 232 0.48 -20.35 -30.43
CA ASP A 232 0.91 -21.68 -30.03
C ASP A 232 0.38 -22.03 -28.65
N LEU A 233 0.48 -21.12 -27.68
CA LEU A 233 -0.07 -21.33 -26.34
C LEU A 233 -1.60 -21.47 -26.37
N LYS A 234 -2.26 -20.73 -27.27
CA LYS A 234 -3.71 -20.84 -27.45
C LYS A 234 -4.10 -22.19 -28.05
N ARG A 235 -3.36 -22.68 -29.05
CA ARG A 235 -3.60 -24.01 -29.65
C ARG A 235 -3.39 -25.12 -28.61
N ASP A 236 -2.29 -25.06 -27.86
CA ASP A 236 -1.99 -26.03 -26.80
C ASP A 236 -3.09 -26.07 -25.73
N PHE A 237 -3.59 -24.89 -25.32
CA PHE A 237 -4.73 -24.78 -24.43
C PHE A 237 -6.00 -25.44 -24.99
N GLN A 238 -6.30 -25.20 -26.27
CA GLN A 238 -7.48 -25.75 -26.95
C GLN A 238 -7.43 -27.27 -27.07
N GLU A 239 -6.28 -27.83 -27.46
CA GLU A 239 -6.09 -29.28 -27.62
C GLU A 239 -6.21 -30.02 -26.29
N GLN A 240 -5.54 -29.52 -25.24
CA GLN A 240 -5.58 -30.16 -23.92
C GLN A 240 -6.95 -30.04 -23.24
N LEU A 241 -7.71 -28.98 -23.52
CA LEU A 241 -9.02 -28.77 -22.92
C LEU A 241 -10.11 -29.59 -23.62
N SER A 242 -10.09 -29.67 -24.96
CA SER A 242 -11.07 -30.42 -25.75
C SER A 242 -11.25 -31.86 -25.26
N TYR A 243 -10.16 -32.61 -25.13
CA TYR A 243 -10.22 -34.03 -24.70
C TYR A 243 -10.91 -34.20 -23.34
N LYS A 244 -10.69 -33.26 -22.42
CA LYS A 244 -11.26 -33.33 -21.07
C LYS A 244 -12.71 -32.88 -21.02
N LEU A 245 -13.09 -31.86 -21.77
CA LEU A 245 -14.47 -31.37 -21.80
C LEU A 245 -15.43 -32.38 -22.43
N ASP A 246 -15.02 -33.06 -23.51
CA ASP A 246 -15.84 -34.09 -24.16
C ASP A 246 -16.10 -35.28 -23.21
N ALA A 247 -15.11 -35.64 -22.38
CA ALA A 247 -15.26 -36.68 -21.36
C ALA A 247 -16.19 -36.28 -20.19
N ILE A 248 -16.27 -34.98 -19.87
CA ILE A 248 -17.19 -34.45 -18.85
C ILE A 248 -18.61 -34.40 -19.40
N ALA A 249 -18.79 -33.91 -20.62
CA ALA A 249 -20.06 -33.82 -21.32
C ALA A 249 -20.78 -35.18 -21.43
N ALA A 250 -20.01 -36.25 -21.67
CA ALA A 250 -20.53 -37.61 -21.77
C ALA A 250 -21.10 -38.18 -20.45
N GLN A 251 -20.81 -37.56 -19.30
CA GLN A 251 -21.26 -38.04 -17.99
C GLN A 251 -22.64 -37.46 -17.63
N LYS A 252 -23.63 -38.33 -17.35
CA LYS A 252 -24.94 -37.94 -16.79
C LYS A 252 -24.85 -37.66 -15.29
N LYS A 253 -24.09 -36.63 -14.93
CA LYS A 253 -23.95 -36.14 -13.55
C LYS A 253 -24.87 -34.94 -13.28
N PRO A 254 -25.23 -34.68 -12.01
CA PRO A 254 -25.93 -33.45 -11.62
C PRO A 254 -25.17 -32.19 -12.06
N ILE A 255 -25.90 -31.10 -12.32
CA ILE A 255 -25.34 -29.82 -12.78
C ILE A 255 -24.18 -29.34 -11.90
N LYS A 256 -24.32 -29.46 -10.58
CA LYS A 256 -23.29 -29.06 -9.61
C LYS A 256 -21.96 -29.79 -9.85
N GLU A 257 -21.99 -31.13 -9.91
CA GLU A 257 -20.78 -31.92 -10.13
C GLU A 257 -20.15 -31.66 -11.50
N LYS A 258 -20.97 -31.51 -12.55
CA LYS A 258 -20.48 -31.14 -13.89
C LYS A 258 -19.75 -29.79 -13.85
N TYR A 259 -20.35 -28.80 -13.19
CA TYR A 259 -19.82 -27.45 -13.09
C TYR A 259 -18.52 -27.41 -12.26
N ASP A 260 -18.48 -28.11 -11.12
CA ASP A 260 -17.30 -28.21 -10.25
C ASP A 260 -16.09 -28.77 -11.01
N VAL A 261 -16.27 -29.93 -11.65
CA VAL A 261 -15.21 -30.61 -12.41
C VAL A 261 -14.69 -29.70 -13.53
N PHE A 262 -15.58 -29.00 -14.23
CA PHE A 262 -15.14 -28.05 -15.24
C PHE A 262 -14.34 -26.89 -14.68
N THR A 263 -14.82 -26.26 -13.60
CA THR A 263 -14.11 -25.09 -13.08
C THR A 263 -12.73 -25.48 -12.60
N GLU A 264 -12.59 -26.65 -11.97
CA GLU A 264 -11.31 -27.21 -11.55
C GLU A 264 -10.36 -27.39 -12.76
N HIS A 265 -10.82 -28.04 -13.82
CA HIS A 265 -10.01 -28.30 -15.01
C HIS A 265 -9.60 -27.02 -15.74
N VAL A 266 -10.53 -26.09 -15.95
CA VAL A 266 -10.23 -24.81 -16.61
C VAL A 266 -9.27 -23.97 -15.77
N LYS A 267 -9.45 -23.92 -14.44
CA LYS A 267 -8.51 -23.23 -13.53
C LYS A 267 -7.12 -23.86 -13.59
N ALA A 268 -7.03 -25.18 -13.49
CA ALA A 268 -5.76 -25.90 -13.48
C ALA A 268 -4.99 -25.68 -14.79
N LEU A 269 -5.66 -25.85 -15.94
CA LEU A 269 -5.02 -25.72 -17.24
C LEU A 269 -4.67 -24.27 -17.57
N SER A 270 -5.58 -23.31 -17.31
CA SER A 270 -5.27 -21.90 -17.52
C SER A 270 -4.15 -21.42 -16.59
N GLY A 271 -4.07 -21.97 -15.37
CA GLY A 271 -2.94 -21.81 -14.47
C GLY A 271 -1.63 -22.40 -15.01
N ALA A 272 -1.66 -23.59 -15.59
CA ALA A 272 -0.46 -24.20 -16.15
C ALA A 272 0.12 -23.40 -17.33
N ILE A 273 -0.74 -22.98 -18.26
CA ILE A 273 -0.33 -22.36 -19.53
C ILE A 273 -0.16 -20.84 -19.41
N PHE A 274 -1.13 -20.15 -18.78
CA PHE A 274 -1.20 -18.68 -18.79
C PHE A 274 -0.72 -18.02 -17.49
N HIS A 275 -0.24 -18.76 -16.49
CA HIS A 275 0.19 -18.15 -15.23
C HIS A 275 1.44 -17.26 -15.36
N ASN A 276 1.46 -16.21 -14.55
CA ASN A 276 2.60 -15.31 -14.41
C ASN A 276 3.61 -15.86 -13.40
N LYS A 277 4.69 -16.51 -13.87
CA LYS A 277 5.79 -16.98 -13.00
C LYS A 277 6.68 -15.86 -12.46
N GLN A 278 6.50 -14.60 -12.87
CA GLN A 278 7.37 -13.52 -12.39
C GLN A 278 6.90 -12.98 -11.04
N ASN A 279 7.53 -13.48 -9.97
CA ASN A 279 7.80 -12.66 -8.80
C ASN A 279 8.67 -11.49 -9.25
N LYS A 280 8.04 -10.38 -9.66
CA LYS A 280 8.77 -9.13 -9.87
C LYS A 280 9.29 -8.70 -8.50
N SER A 281 10.55 -9.03 -8.23
CA SER A 281 11.35 -8.30 -7.27
C SER A 281 11.11 -6.82 -7.56
N LYS A 282 10.78 -6.06 -6.53
CA LYS A 282 10.68 -4.60 -6.68
C LYS A 282 12.02 -4.16 -7.23
N LYS A 283 12.06 -3.72 -8.49
CA LYS A 283 13.24 -3.07 -9.00
C LYS A 283 13.55 -1.91 -8.05
N PRO A 284 14.79 -1.76 -7.57
CA PRO A 284 15.18 -0.55 -6.86
C PRO A 284 14.85 0.66 -7.74
N LYS A 285 14.61 1.82 -7.12
CA LYS A 285 14.36 3.09 -7.82
C LYS A 285 15.29 3.17 -9.05
N GLU A 286 14.74 3.12 -10.25
CA GLU A 286 15.50 2.81 -11.49
C GLU A 286 16.61 3.84 -11.83
N TRP A 287 16.67 4.96 -11.10
CA TRP A 287 17.75 5.97 -11.17
C TRP A 287 18.93 5.74 -10.20
N LEU A 288 18.81 4.87 -9.19
CA LEU A 288 19.91 4.46 -8.30
C LEU A 288 20.57 3.21 -8.87
N THR A 289 21.42 3.42 -9.87
CA THR A 289 22.18 2.33 -10.50
C THR A 289 23.29 1.82 -9.57
N ASP A 290 23.74 0.59 -9.77
CA ASP A 290 24.86 0.01 -9.02
C ASP A 290 26.14 0.85 -9.15
N GLU A 291 26.33 1.49 -10.31
CA GLU A 291 27.40 2.45 -10.55
C GLU A 291 27.30 3.67 -9.62
N ILE A 292 26.11 4.26 -9.46
CA ILE A 292 25.91 5.39 -8.56
C ILE A 292 26.09 4.96 -7.11
N LEU A 293 25.61 3.78 -6.73
CA LEU A 293 25.77 3.23 -5.38
C LEU A 293 27.25 3.00 -5.05
N SER A 294 28.00 2.39 -5.97
CA SER A 294 29.45 2.21 -5.84
C SER A 294 30.18 3.54 -5.66
N LEU A 295 29.84 4.58 -6.44
CA LEU A 295 30.41 5.91 -6.26
C LEU A 295 30.02 6.59 -4.93
N VAL A 296 28.82 6.31 -4.41
CA VAL A 296 28.40 6.78 -3.07
C VAL A 296 29.23 6.11 -1.99
N ASP A 297 29.52 4.82 -2.13
CA ASP A 297 30.39 4.08 -1.20
C ASP A 297 31.84 4.58 -1.26
N GLU A 298 32.39 4.80 -2.46
CA GLU A 298 33.72 5.41 -2.65
C GLU A 298 33.80 6.81 -2.02
N LYS A 299 32.76 7.62 -2.22
CA LYS A 299 32.65 8.95 -1.61
C LYS A 299 32.64 8.85 -0.07
N GLY A 300 31.92 7.87 0.47
CA GLY A 300 31.90 7.59 1.90
C GLY A 300 33.28 7.15 2.43
N ALA A 301 33.96 6.24 1.73
CA ALA A 301 35.31 5.81 2.08
C ALA A 301 36.32 6.98 2.06
N ALA A 302 36.27 7.82 1.02
CA ALA A 302 37.12 9.02 0.91
C ALA A 302 36.87 10.03 2.06
N PHE A 303 35.63 10.12 2.56
CA PHE A 303 35.33 10.92 3.74
C PHE A 303 36.00 10.35 5.00
N VAL A 304 35.96 9.03 5.20
CA VAL A 304 36.62 8.38 6.33
C VAL A 304 38.14 8.60 6.26
N GLU A 305 38.75 8.45 5.09
CA GLU A 305 40.17 8.76 4.85
C GLU A 305 40.51 10.20 5.23
N TRP A 306 39.70 11.16 4.78
CA TRP A 306 39.87 12.58 5.10
C TRP A 306 39.76 12.85 6.61
N GLN A 307 38.81 12.23 7.30
CA GLN A 307 38.65 12.38 8.74
C GLN A 307 39.87 11.85 9.51
N ASN A 308 40.40 10.69 9.10
CA ASN A 308 41.57 10.08 9.73
C ASN A 308 42.84 10.92 9.51
N HIS A 309 42.95 11.64 8.39
CA HIS A 309 44.09 12.50 8.06
C HIS A 309 43.87 13.99 8.35
N SER A 310 42.82 14.31 9.12
CA SER A 310 42.36 15.70 9.31
C SER A 310 43.35 16.63 10.03
N GLN A 311 44.40 16.10 10.64
CA GLN A 311 45.47 16.86 11.34
C GLN A 311 46.84 16.69 10.66
N THR A 312 46.89 16.08 9.47
CA THR A 312 48.15 15.82 8.75
C THR A 312 48.36 16.83 7.63
N ARG A 313 49.61 16.99 7.16
CA ARG A 313 49.94 17.78 5.95
C ARG A 313 49.16 17.33 4.70
N MET A 314 48.70 16.08 4.70
CA MET A 314 47.94 15.45 3.61
C MET A 314 46.44 15.79 3.63
N GLN A 315 45.94 16.50 4.64
CA GLN A 315 44.52 16.83 4.79
C GLN A 315 43.91 17.44 3.51
N ARG A 316 44.63 18.37 2.86
CA ARG A 316 44.17 19.05 1.63
C ARG A 316 43.95 18.05 0.49
N LYS A 317 44.83 17.05 0.35
CA LYS A 317 44.71 15.99 -0.68
C LYS A 317 43.43 15.17 -0.48
N TYR A 318 43.22 14.64 0.72
CA TYR A 318 42.04 13.80 1.01
C TYR A 318 40.73 14.60 1.00
N ARG A 319 40.75 15.86 1.45
CA ARG A 319 39.62 16.78 1.32
C ARG A 319 39.23 16.97 -0.14
N ASN A 320 40.20 17.26 -1.01
CA ASN A 320 39.94 17.48 -2.43
C ASN A 320 39.37 16.22 -3.10
N LYS A 321 39.92 15.03 -2.80
CA LYS A 321 39.39 13.74 -3.26
C LYS A 321 37.90 13.57 -2.90
N TYR A 322 37.54 13.83 -1.64
CA TYR A 322 36.14 13.76 -1.18
C TYR A 322 35.22 14.71 -1.96
N TYR A 323 35.60 15.99 -2.11
CA TYR A 323 34.75 16.98 -2.81
C TYR A 323 34.63 16.68 -4.31
N GLN A 324 35.67 16.14 -4.95
CA GLN A 324 35.60 15.68 -6.34
C GLN A 324 34.57 14.54 -6.49
N LEU A 325 34.65 13.51 -5.65
CA LEU A 325 33.68 12.40 -5.64
C LEU A 325 32.27 12.88 -5.31
N ARG A 326 32.11 13.80 -4.36
CA ARG A 326 30.80 14.41 -4.03
C ARG A 326 30.17 15.09 -5.23
N ASN A 327 30.95 15.89 -5.96
CA ASN A 327 30.46 16.60 -7.15
C ASN A 327 30.14 15.63 -8.29
N LEU A 328 30.97 14.60 -8.49
CA LEU A 328 30.74 13.56 -9.48
C LEU A 328 29.45 12.77 -9.21
N VAL A 329 29.25 12.30 -7.98
CA VAL A 329 28.03 11.61 -7.55
C VAL A 329 26.80 12.50 -7.78
N ASN A 330 26.85 13.77 -7.37
CA ASN A 330 25.75 14.71 -7.58
C ASN A 330 25.44 14.94 -9.07
N LYS A 331 26.48 15.02 -9.92
CA LYS A 331 26.33 15.15 -11.38
C LYS A 331 25.66 13.91 -11.96
N LYS A 332 26.14 12.70 -11.64
CA LYS A 332 25.57 11.44 -12.15
C LYS A 332 24.14 11.22 -11.70
N ILE A 333 23.81 11.49 -10.43
CA ILE A 333 22.43 11.39 -9.95
C ILE A 333 21.49 12.34 -10.70
N ARG A 334 21.92 13.57 -11.00
CA ARG A 334 21.09 14.51 -11.77
C ARG A 334 20.88 14.05 -13.20
N ALA A 335 21.95 13.64 -13.88
CA ALA A 335 21.88 13.14 -15.26
C ALA A 335 20.95 11.93 -15.36
N ARG A 336 21.19 10.89 -14.54
CA ARG A 336 20.40 9.66 -14.55
C ARG A 336 18.92 9.90 -14.20
N ARG A 337 18.64 10.88 -13.33
CA ARG A 337 17.25 11.28 -13.04
C ARG A 337 16.54 11.87 -14.25
N LEU A 338 17.21 12.68 -15.06
CA LEU A 338 16.63 13.26 -16.27
C LEU A 338 16.37 12.16 -17.30
N GLU A 339 17.39 11.34 -17.59
CA GLU A 339 17.28 10.19 -18.50
C GLU A 339 16.12 9.26 -18.12
N PHE A 340 15.97 8.96 -16.84
CA PHE A 340 14.85 8.14 -16.35
C PHE A 340 13.48 8.76 -16.66
N TRP A 341 13.33 10.07 -16.52
CA TRP A 341 12.05 10.73 -16.84
C TRP A 341 11.77 10.77 -18.34
N ASP A 342 12.81 10.92 -19.16
CA ASP A 342 12.70 10.85 -20.62
C ASP A 342 12.28 9.43 -21.05
N GLU A 343 12.96 8.38 -20.55
CA GLU A 343 12.61 6.96 -20.78
C GLU A 343 11.14 6.67 -20.44
N VAL A 344 10.70 7.12 -19.26
CA VAL A 344 9.32 6.92 -18.79
C VAL A 344 8.31 7.65 -19.68
N SER A 345 8.63 8.87 -20.13
CA SER A 345 7.77 9.65 -21.01
C SER A 345 7.59 8.96 -22.36
N GLU A 346 8.70 8.53 -22.97
CA GLU A 346 8.70 7.82 -24.26
C GLU A 346 7.89 6.52 -24.20
N GLU A 347 8.02 5.73 -23.14
CA GLU A 347 7.25 4.49 -22.96
C GLU A 347 5.74 4.77 -22.81
N ILE A 348 5.34 5.81 -22.08
CA ILE A 348 3.94 6.21 -21.96
C ILE A 348 3.38 6.66 -23.31
N GLU A 349 4.13 7.50 -24.04
CA GLU A 349 3.73 7.95 -25.37
C GLU A 349 3.58 6.79 -26.35
N LYS A 350 4.53 5.85 -26.34
CA LYS A 350 4.47 4.64 -27.17
C LYS A 350 3.23 3.81 -26.86
N ALA A 351 2.91 3.61 -25.58
CA ALA A 351 1.71 2.87 -25.16
C ALA A 351 0.41 3.55 -25.62
N ILE A 352 0.35 4.89 -25.58
CA ILE A 352 -0.81 5.66 -26.07
C ILE A 352 -0.92 5.55 -27.60
N LYS A 353 0.18 5.71 -28.34
CA LYS A 353 0.24 5.58 -29.81
C LYS A 353 -0.19 4.17 -30.27
N GLN A 354 0.09 3.14 -29.48
CA GLN A 354 -0.32 1.75 -29.74
C GLN A 354 -1.75 1.43 -29.29
N HIS A 355 -2.56 2.43 -28.89
CA HIS A 355 -3.90 2.24 -28.35
C HIS A 355 -3.97 1.27 -27.15
N ASP A 356 -2.93 1.21 -26.29
CA ASP A 356 -2.92 0.44 -25.04
C ASP A 356 -2.93 1.37 -23.80
N PRO A 357 -4.06 2.05 -23.51
CA PRO A 357 -4.17 2.94 -22.36
C PRO A 357 -3.96 2.20 -21.04
N SER A 358 -4.19 0.88 -21.00
CA SER A 358 -3.98 0.09 -19.78
C SER A 358 -2.52 0.08 -19.34
N THR A 359 -1.57 0.02 -20.27
CA THR A 359 -0.15 0.06 -19.95
C THR A 359 0.27 1.46 -19.51
N ALA A 360 -0.18 2.50 -20.22
CA ALA A 360 0.06 3.89 -19.82
C ALA A 360 -0.46 4.21 -18.41
N TYR A 361 -1.72 3.88 -18.11
CA TYR A 361 -2.29 4.09 -16.77
C TYR A 361 -1.62 3.24 -15.69
N ARG A 362 -1.12 2.04 -16.02
CA ARG A 362 -0.36 1.21 -15.09
C ARG A 362 0.95 1.90 -14.71
N MET A 363 1.68 2.44 -15.68
CA MET A 363 2.92 3.18 -15.45
C MET A 363 2.68 4.45 -14.64
N ILE A 364 1.69 5.26 -15.02
CA ILE A 364 1.32 6.48 -14.25
C ILE A 364 0.96 6.11 -12.80
N ARG A 365 0.23 5.02 -12.59
CA ARG A 365 -0.13 4.55 -11.25
C ARG A 365 1.10 4.10 -10.46
N GLN A 366 2.09 3.50 -11.10
CA GLN A 366 3.35 3.13 -10.45
C GLN A 366 4.12 4.39 -10.05
N LEU A 367 4.26 5.38 -10.93
CA LEU A 367 4.92 6.66 -10.63
C LEU A 367 4.26 7.44 -9.48
N LYS A 368 2.94 7.29 -9.31
CA LYS A 368 2.17 7.97 -8.25
C LYS A 368 2.24 7.29 -6.88
N GLY A 369 3.07 6.26 -6.66
CA GLY A 369 3.12 5.57 -5.36
C GLY A 369 2.44 4.20 -5.33
N GLY A 370 2.04 3.66 -6.49
CA GLY A 370 1.29 2.41 -6.58
C GLY A 370 -0.09 2.45 -5.90
N ARG A 371 -0.63 1.27 -5.54
CA ARG A 371 -1.80 1.18 -4.65
C ARG A 371 -1.30 1.17 -3.21
N THR A 372 -1.70 2.15 -2.41
CA THR A 372 -1.64 2.03 -0.94
C THR A 372 -2.44 0.81 -0.54
N ASN A 373 -1.85 -0.12 0.21
CA ASN A 373 -2.56 -1.32 0.65
C ASN A 373 -3.50 -0.91 1.79
N VAL A 374 -4.81 -1.05 1.58
CA VAL A 374 -5.84 -0.46 2.45
C VAL A 374 -6.69 -1.52 3.15
N ASP A 375 -6.30 -2.79 3.06
CA ASP A 375 -7.15 -3.90 3.48
C ASP A 375 -7.42 -3.91 5.01
N ASN A 376 -6.65 -3.17 5.82
CA ASN A 376 -6.68 -3.21 7.29
C ASN A 376 -7.10 -1.87 7.95
N ILE A 377 -8.06 -1.14 7.38
CA ILE A 377 -8.63 0.04 8.07
C ILE A 377 -9.69 -0.43 9.08
N PRO A 378 -9.61 0.01 10.35
CA PRO A 378 -10.69 -0.18 11.32
C PRO A 378 -12.00 0.48 10.85
N ILE A 379 -13.14 -0.12 11.17
CA ILE A 379 -14.45 0.31 10.67
C ILE A 379 -15.36 0.62 11.85
N ARG A 380 -16.17 1.68 11.72
CA ARG A 380 -17.12 2.07 12.76
C ARG A 380 -18.35 1.16 12.76
N ASN A 381 -18.75 0.71 13.93
CA ASN A 381 -20.04 0.06 14.14
C ASN A 381 -21.19 1.09 14.04
N LYS A 382 -22.43 0.68 14.32
CA LYS A 382 -23.59 1.59 14.27
C LYS A 382 -23.62 2.59 15.44
N GLN A 383 -22.94 2.26 16.54
CA GLN A 383 -22.80 3.06 17.75
C GLN A 383 -21.58 4.01 17.69
N ASP A 384 -20.94 4.12 16.52
CA ASP A 384 -19.73 4.92 16.24
C ASP A 384 -18.41 4.37 16.83
N ASP A 385 -18.41 3.21 17.49
CA ASP A 385 -17.19 2.58 18.01
C ASP A 385 -16.34 1.95 16.90
N LEU A 386 -15.02 2.01 17.08
CA LEU A 386 -14.06 1.55 16.08
C LEU A 386 -13.74 0.05 16.22
N LEU A 387 -14.19 -0.75 15.25
CA LEU A 387 -13.88 -2.18 15.12
C LEU A 387 -12.55 -2.37 14.39
N SER A 388 -11.64 -3.16 14.94
CA SER A 388 -10.31 -3.40 14.36
C SER A 388 -9.93 -4.88 14.24
N GLU A 389 -10.75 -5.77 14.79
CA GLU A 389 -10.63 -7.21 14.64
C GLU A 389 -11.23 -7.65 13.30
N SER A 390 -10.53 -8.56 12.61
CA SER A 390 -10.86 -8.91 11.23
C SER A 390 -12.26 -9.51 11.10
N GLU A 391 -12.69 -10.27 12.10
CA GLU A 391 -14.00 -10.92 12.13
C GLU A 391 -15.11 -9.88 12.32
N ASP A 392 -15.01 -9.05 13.36
CA ASP A 392 -15.97 -7.96 13.64
C ASP A 392 -16.08 -6.98 12.46
N VAL A 393 -14.96 -6.62 11.84
CA VAL A 393 -14.94 -5.77 10.65
C VAL A 393 -15.69 -6.44 9.50
N MET A 394 -15.49 -7.73 9.27
CA MET A 394 -16.18 -8.49 8.22
C MET A 394 -17.68 -8.62 8.49
N VAL A 395 -18.09 -8.87 9.74
CA VAL A 395 -19.49 -8.88 10.16
C VAL A 395 -20.13 -7.53 9.88
N ARG A 396 -19.49 -6.43 10.31
CA ARG A 396 -19.98 -5.07 10.07
C ARG A 396 -20.15 -4.74 8.58
N TRP A 397 -19.25 -5.23 7.73
CA TRP A 397 -19.39 -5.11 6.27
C TRP A 397 -20.55 -5.91 5.72
N SER A 398 -20.73 -7.15 6.19
CA SER A 398 -21.85 -8.01 5.80
C SER A 398 -23.19 -7.34 6.12
N GLU A 399 -23.36 -6.85 7.35
CA GLU A 399 -24.55 -6.11 7.78
C GLU A 399 -24.83 -4.91 6.87
N TYR A 400 -23.82 -4.06 6.65
CA TYR A 400 -23.98 -2.84 5.84
C TYR A 400 -24.48 -3.15 4.42
N PHE A 401 -23.89 -4.13 3.76
CA PHE A 401 -24.28 -4.45 2.39
C PHE A 401 -25.58 -5.25 2.31
N CYS A 402 -25.91 -6.04 3.33
CA CYS A 402 -27.20 -6.69 3.43
C CYS A 402 -28.32 -5.63 3.47
N GLU A 403 -28.19 -4.61 4.33
CA GLU A 403 -29.14 -3.50 4.42
C GLU A 403 -29.20 -2.68 3.13
N LEU A 404 -28.04 -2.39 2.53
CA LEU A 404 -27.97 -1.57 1.33
C LEU A 404 -28.59 -2.24 0.10
N LEU A 405 -28.42 -3.55 -0.05
CA LEU A 405 -28.78 -4.28 -1.26
C LEU A 405 -30.16 -4.95 -1.18
N ASN A 406 -30.69 -5.20 0.02
CA ASN A 406 -31.97 -5.90 0.22
C ASN A 406 -33.07 -4.94 0.71
N VAL A 407 -33.33 -3.88 -0.06
CA VAL A 407 -34.43 -2.93 0.24
C VAL A 407 -35.74 -3.50 -0.28
N HIS A 408 -36.64 -3.87 0.63
CA HIS A 408 -37.99 -4.31 0.27
C HIS A 408 -38.85 -3.12 -0.14
N SER A 409 -39.30 -3.11 -1.39
CA SER A 409 -40.26 -2.13 -1.89
C SER A 409 -41.68 -2.69 -1.73
N ILE A 410 -42.58 -1.91 -1.15
CA ILE A 410 -44.01 -2.24 -1.11
C ILE A 410 -44.60 -1.76 -2.43
N ILE A 411 -44.99 -2.70 -3.28
CA ILE A 411 -45.68 -2.39 -4.53
C ILE A 411 -47.17 -2.65 -4.32
N ASP A 412 -48.01 -1.66 -4.57
CA ASP A 412 -49.46 -1.81 -4.54
C ASP A 412 -49.92 -2.65 -5.76
N PRO A 413 -50.49 -3.85 -5.54
CA PRO A 413 -50.98 -4.69 -6.64
C PRO A 413 -52.05 -4.01 -7.50
N HIS A 414 -52.82 -3.08 -6.91
CA HIS A 414 -53.86 -2.35 -7.64
C HIS A 414 -53.26 -1.43 -8.71
N ILE A 415 -52.11 -0.80 -8.42
CA ILE A 415 -51.39 0.00 -9.41
C ILE A 415 -50.90 -0.87 -10.56
N ILE A 416 -50.37 -2.07 -10.28
CA ILE A 416 -49.91 -3.01 -11.33
C ILE A 416 -51.07 -3.39 -12.26
N GLN A 417 -52.25 -3.69 -11.71
CA GLN A 417 -53.43 -4.07 -12.48
C GLN A 417 -53.96 -2.94 -13.37
N GLN A 418 -53.69 -1.68 -13.01
CA GLN A 418 -54.08 -0.51 -13.81
C GLN A 418 -53.08 -0.19 -14.93
N ILE A 419 -51.88 -0.79 -14.95
CA ILE A 419 -50.90 -0.58 -16.02
C ILE A 419 -51.39 -1.31 -17.28
N PRO A 420 -51.67 -0.61 -18.40
CA PRO A 420 -52.04 -1.26 -19.64
C PRO A 420 -50.88 -2.14 -20.12
N ILE A 421 -51.07 -3.46 -20.15
CA ILE A 421 -50.08 -4.38 -20.69
C ILE A 421 -50.22 -4.37 -22.21
N PRO A 422 -49.26 -3.85 -22.98
CA PRO A 422 -49.31 -3.94 -24.44
C PRO A 422 -49.39 -5.41 -24.86
N SER A 423 -50.20 -5.74 -25.87
CA SER A 423 -50.26 -7.10 -26.42
C SER A 423 -48.88 -7.50 -26.96
N ILE A 424 -48.15 -8.29 -26.17
CA ILE A 424 -46.95 -8.98 -26.62
C ILE A 424 -47.41 -10.13 -27.50
N PRO A 425 -46.78 -10.39 -28.67
CA PRO A 425 -47.02 -11.63 -29.41
C PRO A 425 -46.91 -12.81 -28.43
N THR A 426 -47.91 -13.70 -28.44
CA THR A 426 -48.04 -14.81 -27.48
C THR A 426 -46.72 -15.59 -27.40
N ILE A 427 -46.40 -16.18 -26.25
CA ILE A 427 -45.20 -17.02 -26.05
C ILE A 427 -45.01 -18.02 -27.20
N GLU A 428 -46.12 -18.58 -27.71
CA GLU A 428 -46.20 -19.48 -28.87
C GLU A 428 -45.65 -18.88 -30.19
N GLN A 429 -45.76 -17.56 -30.39
CA GLN A 429 -45.30 -16.87 -31.61
C GLN A 429 -43.79 -16.58 -31.60
N VAL A 430 -43.13 -16.64 -30.43
CA VAL A 430 -41.72 -16.25 -30.27
C VAL A 430 -40.80 -17.42 -29.93
N ARG A 431 -41.34 -18.59 -29.51
CA ARG A 431 -40.55 -19.79 -29.19
C ARG A 431 -39.41 -19.50 -28.18
N GLN A 432 -39.63 -18.63 -27.21
CA GLN A 432 -38.61 -18.26 -26.22
C GLN A 432 -38.34 -19.34 -25.17
N ASP A 433 -39.25 -20.31 -25.03
CA ASP A 433 -39.17 -21.37 -24.02
C ASP A 433 -38.26 -22.54 -24.44
N ILE A 434 -37.77 -22.52 -25.68
CA ILE A 434 -36.85 -23.53 -26.19
C ILE A 434 -35.47 -23.28 -25.58
N PRO A 435 -34.72 -24.33 -25.19
CA PRO A 435 -33.36 -24.18 -24.69
C PRO A 435 -32.49 -23.29 -25.61
N PRO A 436 -31.63 -22.43 -25.04
CA PRO A 436 -30.69 -21.63 -25.81
C PRO A 436 -29.90 -22.43 -26.83
N SER A 437 -29.71 -21.86 -28.02
CA SER A 437 -28.87 -22.45 -29.04
C SER A 437 -27.39 -22.18 -28.78
N LEU A 438 -26.51 -23.03 -29.34
CA LEU A 438 -25.07 -22.81 -29.28
C LEU A 438 -24.66 -21.45 -29.87
N SER A 439 -25.35 -20.97 -30.91
CA SER A 439 -25.10 -19.66 -31.52
C SER A 439 -25.34 -18.51 -30.54
N GLU A 440 -26.41 -18.59 -29.75
CA GLU A 440 -26.71 -17.60 -28.70
C GLU A 440 -25.62 -17.58 -27.63
N VAL A 441 -25.12 -18.75 -27.23
CA VAL A 441 -24.03 -18.89 -26.26
C VAL A 441 -22.73 -18.30 -26.80
N VAL A 442 -22.34 -18.65 -28.04
CA VAL A 442 -21.16 -18.07 -28.71
C VAL A 442 -21.30 -16.55 -28.82
N GLY A 443 -22.48 -16.05 -29.19
CA GLY A 443 -22.77 -14.63 -29.25
C GLY A 443 -22.60 -13.93 -27.91
N ALA A 444 -23.14 -14.52 -26.84
CA ALA A 444 -23.04 -13.99 -25.48
C ALA A 444 -21.59 -13.99 -24.97
N ILE A 445 -20.81 -15.04 -25.23
CA ILE A 445 -19.37 -15.10 -24.90
C ILE A 445 -18.62 -13.95 -25.58
N LYS A 446 -18.86 -13.72 -26.89
CA LYS A 446 -18.22 -12.63 -27.65
C LYS A 446 -18.53 -11.26 -27.05
N GLN A 447 -19.75 -11.05 -26.57
CA GLN A 447 -20.19 -9.79 -25.94
C GLN A 447 -19.57 -9.52 -24.56
N MET A 448 -19.05 -10.53 -23.87
CA MET A 448 -18.41 -10.32 -22.56
C MET A 448 -17.18 -9.41 -22.69
N LYS A 449 -16.96 -8.51 -21.72
CA LYS A 449 -15.80 -7.60 -21.77
C LYS A 449 -14.54 -8.32 -21.30
N ASN A 450 -13.44 -8.11 -22.02
CA ASN A 450 -12.11 -8.60 -21.67
C ASN A 450 -11.51 -7.83 -20.48
N ARG A 451 -10.48 -8.41 -19.84
CA ARG A 451 -9.74 -7.81 -18.72
C ARG A 451 -10.62 -7.43 -17.52
N LYS A 452 -11.66 -8.22 -17.26
CA LYS A 452 -12.56 -8.04 -16.11
C LYS A 452 -12.18 -8.99 -14.97
N ALA A 453 -12.50 -8.56 -13.74
CA ALA A 453 -12.27 -9.37 -12.55
C ALA A 453 -13.14 -10.63 -12.58
N GLN A 454 -12.58 -11.73 -12.06
CA GLN A 454 -13.20 -13.05 -12.01
C GLN A 454 -14.19 -13.15 -10.83
N GLY A 455 -15.18 -14.04 -10.95
CA GLY A 455 -16.12 -14.34 -9.88
C GLY A 455 -15.59 -15.39 -8.91
N VAL A 456 -16.49 -16.00 -8.14
CA VAL A 456 -16.22 -17.13 -7.24
C VAL A 456 -15.59 -18.33 -7.97
N ASP A 457 -15.93 -18.49 -9.24
CA ASP A 457 -15.42 -19.52 -10.13
C ASP A 457 -13.99 -19.27 -10.60
N ASN A 458 -13.35 -18.13 -10.30
CA ASN A 458 -12.01 -17.75 -10.79
C ASN A 458 -11.82 -17.93 -12.31
N ILE A 459 -12.89 -17.87 -13.11
CA ILE A 459 -12.82 -17.93 -14.58
C ILE A 459 -13.09 -16.55 -15.16
N SER A 460 -12.30 -16.16 -16.15
CA SER A 460 -12.45 -14.86 -16.82
C SER A 460 -13.05 -15.05 -18.22
N ALA A 461 -13.69 -14.00 -18.73
CA ALA A 461 -14.15 -13.96 -20.12
C ALA A 461 -13.00 -14.14 -21.12
N ASP A 462 -11.79 -13.70 -20.77
CA ASP A 462 -10.59 -13.89 -21.59
C ASP A 462 -10.25 -15.38 -21.76
N VAL A 463 -10.35 -16.17 -20.69
CA VAL A 463 -10.14 -17.63 -20.74
C VAL A 463 -11.18 -18.31 -21.62
N LEU A 464 -12.46 -17.95 -21.47
CA LEU A 464 -13.53 -18.53 -22.29
C LEU A 464 -13.33 -18.24 -23.79
N LYS A 465 -12.88 -17.03 -24.12
CA LYS A 465 -12.60 -16.61 -25.50
C LYS A 465 -11.31 -17.21 -26.08
N ALA A 466 -10.35 -17.55 -25.23
CA ALA A 466 -9.11 -18.19 -25.67
C ALA A 466 -9.39 -19.58 -26.24
N ASP A 467 -10.28 -20.34 -25.64
CA ASP A 467 -10.65 -21.66 -26.14
C ASP A 467 -11.63 -21.60 -27.34
N GLY A 468 -12.61 -20.70 -27.28
CA GLY A 468 -13.51 -20.43 -28.40
C GLY A 468 -14.71 -21.38 -28.47
N VAL A 469 -14.88 -22.10 -29.58
CA VAL A 469 -16.08 -22.93 -29.83
C VAL A 469 -16.18 -24.14 -28.90
N PRO A 470 -15.11 -24.90 -28.58
CA PRO A 470 -15.21 -26.04 -27.66
C PRO A 470 -15.75 -25.62 -26.29
N MET A 471 -15.22 -24.54 -25.72
CA MET A 471 -15.75 -23.93 -24.49
C MET A 471 -17.21 -23.51 -24.62
N ALA A 472 -17.59 -22.93 -25.76
CA ALA A 472 -18.97 -22.53 -25.99
C ALA A 472 -19.94 -23.73 -26.02
N LYS A 473 -19.52 -24.89 -26.54
CA LYS A 473 -20.33 -26.13 -26.50
C LYS A 473 -20.57 -26.59 -25.07
N TRP A 474 -19.53 -26.60 -24.26
CA TRP A 474 -19.67 -27.00 -22.87
C TRP A 474 -20.54 -26.03 -22.06
N VAL A 475 -20.33 -24.71 -22.23
CA VAL A 475 -21.20 -23.70 -21.59
C VAL A 475 -22.64 -23.84 -22.07
N HIS A 476 -22.84 -24.20 -23.34
CA HIS A 476 -24.16 -24.45 -23.92
C HIS A 476 -24.86 -25.64 -23.26
N GLU A 477 -24.16 -26.76 -23.03
CA GLU A 477 -24.71 -27.92 -22.33
C GLU A 477 -25.23 -27.54 -20.93
N ILE A 478 -24.45 -26.82 -20.13
CA ILE A 478 -24.92 -26.39 -18.80
C ILE A 478 -26.04 -25.38 -18.87
N VAL A 479 -26.00 -24.46 -19.84
CA VAL A 479 -27.12 -23.55 -20.04
C VAL A 479 -28.39 -24.33 -20.38
N CYS A 480 -28.31 -25.40 -21.17
CA CYS A 480 -29.43 -26.28 -21.47
C CYS A 480 -29.88 -27.09 -20.26
N ASP A 481 -28.96 -27.67 -19.48
CA ASP A 481 -29.28 -28.42 -18.27
C ASP A 481 -29.99 -27.50 -17.26
N VAL A 482 -29.44 -26.30 -16.98
CA VAL A 482 -30.06 -25.29 -16.10
C VAL A 482 -31.44 -24.87 -16.63
N TRP A 483 -31.60 -24.73 -17.95
CA TRP A 483 -32.86 -24.35 -18.57
C TRP A 483 -33.93 -25.44 -18.43
N ASN A 484 -33.56 -26.71 -18.61
CA ASN A 484 -34.50 -27.83 -18.61
C ASN A 484 -34.81 -28.34 -17.19
N GLU A 485 -33.82 -28.35 -16.30
CA GLU A 485 -33.96 -28.86 -14.93
C GLU A 485 -34.41 -27.78 -13.95
N GLU A 486 -34.36 -26.50 -14.35
CA GLU A 486 -34.63 -25.33 -13.49
C GLU A 486 -33.76 -25.25 -12.23
N VAL A 487 -32.62 -25.95 -12.24
CA VAL A 487 -31.63 -25.96 -11.16
C VAL A 487 -30.40 -25.14 -11.57
N ILE A 488 -30.11 -24.07 -10.83
CA ILE A 488 -28.98 -23.17 -11.08
C ILE A 488 -27.74 -23.63 -10.30
N ALA A 489 -26.56 -23.50 -10.92
CA ALA A 489 -25.29 -23.73 -10.24
C ALA A 489 -25.08 -22.75 -9.05
N GLU A 490 -24.58 -23.26 -7.93
CA GLU A 490 -24.39 -22.49 -6.69
C GLU A 490 -23.44 -21.28 -6.87
N GLU A 491 -22.45 -21.40 -7.76
CA GLU A 491 -21.53 -20.32 -8.11
C GLU A 491 -22.22 -19.15 -8.84
N TRP A 492 -23.38 -19.39 -9.44
CA TRP A 492 -24.13 -18.35 -10.15
C TRP A 492 -25.02 -17.55 -9.20
N THR A 493 -25.37 -18.13 -8.04
CA THR A 493 -26.18 -17.48 -7.00
C THR A 493 -25.32 -16.74 -5.97
N THR A 494 -24.01 -17.00 -5.94
CA THR A 494 -23.05 -16.37 -5.04
C THR A 494 -22.18 -15.33 -5.74
N SER A 495 -21.63 -14.38 -4.97
CA SER A 495 -20.77 -13.33 -5.51
C SER A 495 -19.67 -12.92 -4.54
N ILE A 496 -18.51 -12.50 -5.06
CA ILE A 496 -17.46 -11.89 -4.24
C ILE A 496 -17.70 -10.39 -4.18
N LEU A 497 -17.92 -9.85 -2.99
CA LEU A 497 -18.14 -8.43 -2.81
C LEU A 497 -16.82 -7.67 -2.59
N ILE A 498 -16.48 -6.80 -3.54
CA ILE A 498 -15.32 -5.91 -3.46
C ILE A 498 -15.75 -4.53 -2.99
N ARG A 499 -15.03 -4.01 -2.00
CA ARG A 499 -15.26 -2.68 -1.42
C ARG A 499 -14.35 -1.65 -2.10
N LEU A 500 -14.94 -0.66 -2.75
CA LEU A 500 -14.21 0.45 -3.38
C LEU A 500 -14.50 1.76 -2.67
N TYR A 501 -13.47 2.35 -2.07
CA TYR A 501 -13.58 3.65 -1.43
C TYR A 501 -13.91 4.75 -2.46
N LYS A 502 -14.92 5.58 -2.17
CA LYS A 502 -15.42 6.67 -3.03
C LYS A 502 -14.44 7.84 -3.15
N SER A 503 -13.28 7.79 -2.48
CA SER A 503 -12.30 8.88 -2.42
C SER A 503 -12.85 10.18 -1.81
N LYS A 504 -13.86 10.04 -0.94
CA LYS A 504 -14.52 11.13 -0.21
C LYS A 504 -14.97 10.63 1.17
N GLY A 505 -14.89 11.48 2.19
CA GLY A 505 -15.33 11.20 3.56
C GLY A 505 -14.38 10.32 4.38
N ASP A 506 -14.73 10.03 5.64
CA ASP A 506 -13.95 9.17 6.52
C ASP A 506 -13.88 7.71 6.00
N ARG A 507 -12.69 7.12 5.98
CA ARG A 507 -12.44 5.73 5.53
C ARG A 507 -12.92 4.69 6.53
N THR A 508 -13.19 5.07 7.77
CA THR A 508 -13.73 4.18 8.80
C THR A 508 -15.25 3.98 8.65
N VAL A 509 -15.92 4.78 7.82
CA VAL A 509 -17.38 4.75 7.63
C VAL A 509 -17.75 3.94 6.39
N CYS A 510 -18.58 2.89 6.56
CA CYS A 510 -19.00 2.00 5.47
C CYS A 510 -19.65 2.73 4.28
N GLY A 511 -20.46 3.76 4.55
CA GLY A 511 -21.17 4.57 3.54
C GLY A 511 -20.26 5.24 2.50
N ASN A 512 -18.99 5.43 2.82
CA ASN A 512 -18.00 6.01 1.92
C ASN A 512 -17.38 5.00 0.96
N TYR A 513 -17.93 3.79 0.88
CA TYR A 513 -17.51 2.74 -0.03
C TYR A 513 -18.64 2.37 -1.00
N ARG A 514 -18.26 1.84 -2.16
CA ARG A 514 -19.13 1.20 -3.14
C ARG A 514 -18.88 -0.30 -3.09
N GLY A 515 -19.94 -1.09 -3.04
CA GLY A 515 -19.87 -2.53 -3.26
C GLY A 515 -19.82 -2.81 -4.75
N ILE A 516 -18.91 -3.69 -5.17
CA ILE A 516 -18.90 -4.28 -6.51
C ILE A 516 -18.97 -5.79 -6.35
N SER A 517 -20.05 -6.40 -6.81
CA SER A 517 -20.21 -7.85 -6.83
C SER A 517 -19.52 -8.46 -8.05
N LEU A 518 -18.62 -9.40 -7.80
CA LEU A 518 -17.98 -10.20 -8.84
C LEU A 518 -18.73 -11.52 -8.97
N LEU A 519 -19.54 -11.62 -10.03
CA LEU A 519 -20.32 -12.81 -10.38
C LEU A 519 -19.53 -13.73 -11.32
N ALA A 520 -19.83 -15.03 -11.27
CA ALA A 520 -19.37 -16.04 -12.21
C ALA A 520 -19.62 -15.63 -13.66
N VAL A 521 -18.65 -15.86 -14.54
CA VAL A 521 -18.74 -15.37 -15.93
C VAL A 521 -19.75 -16.18 -16.76
N THR A 522 -19.90 -17.46 -16.46
CA THR A 522 -20.88 -18.39 -17.04
C THR A 522 -22.31 -17.99 -16.69
N GLY A 523 -22.59 -17.63 -15.43
CA GLY A 523 -23.88 -17.05 -15.03
C GLY A 523 -24.19 -15.71 -15.72
N LYS A 524 -23.17 -14.87 -15.98
CA LYS A 524 -23.33 -13.66 -16.80
C LYS A 524 -23.65 -13.96 -18.26
N ILE A 525 -23.16 -15.08 -18.80
CA ILE A 525 -23.48 -15.53 -20.15
C ILE A 525 -24.95 -15.95 -20.21
N PHE A 526 -25.41 -16.75 -19.25
CA PHE A 526 -26.82 -17.16 -19.15
C PHE A 526 -27.77 -15.96 -19.08
N THR A 527 -27.55 -15.05 -18.12
CA THR A 527 -28.35 -13.82 -17.98
C THR A 527 -28.27 -12.91 -19.20
N ARG A 528 -27.14 -12.89 -19.93
CA ARG A 528 -27.01 -12.17 -21.20
C ARG A 528 -27.89 -12.77 -22.30
N ILE A 529 -27.99 -14.09 -22.39
CA ILE A 529 -28.86 -14.77 -23.35
C ILE A 529 -30.32 -14.38 -23.09
N ILE A 530 -30.76 -14.50 -21.83
CA ILE A 530 -32.11 -14.11 -21.41
C ILE A 530 -32.37 -12.63 -21.75
N LEU A 531 -31.45 -11.74 -21.38
CA LEU A 531 -31.55 -10.32 -21.70
C LEU A 531 -31.70 -10.09 -23.20
N ASN A 532 -30.91 -10.76 -24.04
CA ASN A 532 -31.00 -10.58 -25.50
C ASN A 532 -32.36 -11.05 -26.05
N ARG A 533 -32.91 -12.15 -25.53
CA ARG A 533 -34.25 -12.64 -25.91
C ARG A 533 -35.36 -11.68 -25.50
N ILE A 534 -35.33 -11.19 -24.26
CA ILE A 534 -36.32 -10.22 -23.74
C ILE A 534 -36.21 -8.88 -24.46
N GLN A 535 -34.99 -8.38 -24.63
CA GLN A 535 -34.73 -7.07 -25.26
C GLN A 535 -35.31 -7.02 -26.69
N ASN A 536 -35.17 -8.11 -27.47
CA ASN A 536 -35.74 -8.20 -28.81
C ASN A 536 -37.27 -8.06 -28.86
N LEU A 537 -37.96 -8.39 -27.77
CA LEU A 537 -39.40 -8.20 -27.62
C LEU A 537 -39.73 -6.80 -27.12
N VAL A 538 -39.08 -6.42 -26.01
CA VAL A 538 -39.39 -5.20 -25.28
C VAL A 538 -39.04 -3.95 -26.09
N ASP A 539 -37.94 -3.94 -26.84
CA ASP A 539 -37.53 -2.76 -27.62
C ASP A 539 -38.56 -2.33 -28.68
N LYS A 540 -39.41 -3.24 -29.15
CA LYS A 540 -40.49 -2.95 -30.11
C LYS A 540 -41.67 -2.21 -29.47
N GLN A 541 -41.78 -2.27 -28.15
CA GLN A 541 -42.90 -1.70 -27.38
C GLN A 541 -42.47 -0.53 -26.50
N LEU A 542 -41.17 -0.38 -26.22
CA LEU A 542 -40.67 0.76 -25.45
C LEU A 542 -40.88 2.07 -26.21
N LEU A 543 -41.58 3.00 -25.55
CA LEU A 543 -41.74 4.38 -25.99
C LEU A 543 -40.39 5.04 -26.32
N GLU A 544 -40.40 5.94 -27.29
CA GLU A 544 -39.17 6.64 -27.72
C GLU A 544 -38.57 7.53 -26.62
N GLN A 545 -39.42 8.06 -25.74
CA GLN A 545 -39.06 8.88 -24.58
C GLN A 545 -38.32 8.08 -23.50
N GLN A 546 -38.43 6.75 -23.49
CA GLN A 546 -37.67 5.90 -22.57
C GLN A 546 -36.21 5.87 -23.03
N ALA A 547 -35.31 6.53 -22.30
CA ALA A 547 -33.87 6.49 -22.57
C ALA A 547 -33.11 5.62 -21.56
N GLY A 548 -33.70 5.35 -20.39
CA GLY A 548 -33.08 4.54 -19.35
C GLY A 548 -32.80 3.11 -19.85
N PHE A 549 -31.56 2.65 -19.67
CA PHE A 549 -31.13 1.29 -20.04
C PHE A 549 -31.29 0.91 -21.52
N ARG A 550 -31.52 1.87 -22.42
CA ARG A 550 -31.59 1.64 -23.87
C ARG A 550 -30.26 1.88 -24.55
N ARG A 551 -29.98 1.09 -25.58
CA ARG A 551 -28.78 1.27 -26.40
C ARG A 551 -28.91 2.56 -27.20
N ASN A 552 -27.83 3.34 -27.26
CA ASN A 552 -27.73 4.60 -28.02
C ASN A 552 -28.74 5.68 -27.60
N LYS A 553 -29.26 5.62 -26.37
CA LYS A 553 -30.06 6.68 -25.76
C LYS A 553 -29.37 7.10 -24.45
N SER A 554 -29.45 8.37 -24.13
CA SER A 554 -28.76 9.00 -23.01
C SER A 554 -29.67 10.03 -22.33
N THR A 555 -29.27 10.49 -21.15
CA THR A 555 -29.96 11.60 -20.46
C THR A 555 -29.93 12.89 -21.28
N VAL A 556 -28.98 13.06 -22.20
CA VAL A 556 -28.92 14.23 -23.09
C VAL A 556 -30.07 14.19 -24.11
N ASP A 557 -30.39 13.01 -24.64
CA ASP A 557 -31.50 12.83 -25.57
C ASP A 557 -32.83 13.19 -24.90
N GLN A 558 -33.00 12.86 -23.61
CA GLN A 558 -34.20 13.23 -22.86
C GLN A 558 -34.32 14.74 -22.64
N ILE A 559 -33.19 15.43 -22.38
CA ILE A 559 -33.18 16.90 -22.26
C ILE A 559 -33.60 17.54 -23.59
N PHE A 560 -33.24 16.96 -24.73
CA PHE A 560 -33.62 17.48 -26.05
C PHE A 560 -35.10 17.27 -26.38
N THR A 561 -35.75 16.26 -25.76
CA THR A 561 -37.17 15.94 -25.95
C THR A 561 -38.11 16.61 -24.94
N LEU A 562 -37.56 17.32 -23.94
CA LEU A 562 -38.30 18.19 -23.00
C LEU A 562 -38.54 19.55 -23.65
#